data_AF-A0A0A9DTM6-F1
#
_entry.id   AF-A0A0A9DTM6-F1
#
_cell.length_a   1.000
_cell.length_b   1.000
_cell.length_c   1.000
_cell.angle_alpha   90.00
_cell.angle_beta   90.00
_cell.angle_gamma   90.00
#
_symmetry.space_group_name_H-M   'P 1'
#
loop_
_entity.id
_entity.type
_entity.pdbx_description
1 polymer ?
#
loop_
_entity_poly.entity_id
_entity_poly.type
_entity_poly.pdbx_seq_one_letter_code
_entity_poly.pdbx_strand_id
1 'polypeptide(L)'
;MYFFNTIARFHIYMILTYKLPLEILHLVNLLLCGIFSRFYNDLNRKYKFVMHLVDVYGPFAFFKGCFDDMNMERLRLTMEMKAPEDRVFNFDPKTIDWDNYFYRIHIPGILKYVCK
;
A
#
# COMPACT_ATOMS: atom_id res chain seq x y z
N MET A 1 -1.93 -10.16 13.04
CA MET A 1 -2.04 -9.05 12.07
C MET A 1 -3.30 -8.27 12.42
N TYR A 2 -3.19 -6.99 12.79
CA TYR A 2 -4.35 -6.17 13.12
C TYR A 2 -4.90 -5.54 11.84
N PHE A 3 -6.18 -5.79 11.53
CA PHE A 3 -6.87 -5.15 10.43
C PHE A 3 -7.73 -4.01 10.95
N PHE A 4 -7.68 -2.87 10.26
CA PHE A 4 -8.53 -1.72 10.58
C PHE A 4 -9.81 -1.81 9.77
N ASN A 5 -10.95 -1.59 10.41
CA ASN A 5 -12.25 -1.65 9.73
C ASN A 5 -12.63 -0.33 9.03
N THR A 6 -11.93 0.76 9.34
CA THR A 6 -12.13 2.07 8.71
C THR A 6 -10.81 2.83 8.60
N ILE A 7 -10.72 3.68 7.57
CA ILE A 7 -9.56 4.56 7.38
C ILE A 7 -9.37 5.51 8.57
N ALA A 8 -10.46 5.98 9.20
CA ALA A 8 -10.40 6.83 10.37
C ALA A 8 -9.71 6.16 11.57
N ARG A 9 -10.01 4.88 11.84
CA ARG A 9 -9.35 4.12 12.92
C ARG A 9 -7.87 3.90 12.61
N PHE A 10 -7.54 3.65 11.34
CA PHE A 10 -6.15 3.57 10.89
C PHE A 10 -5.41 4.90 11.10
N HIS A 11 -6.00 6.04 10.71
CA HIS A 11 -5.39 7.36 10.93
C HIS A 11 -5.16 7.67 12.41
N ILE A 12 -6.15 7.38 13.28
CA ILE A 12 -5.99 7.57 14.73
C ILE A 12 -4.81 6.74 15.25
N TYR A 13 -4.73 5.47 14.85
CA TYR A 13 -3.60 4.61 15.20
C TYR A 13 -2.26 5.18 14.72
N MET A 14 -2.19 5.66 13.47
CA MET A 14 -0.99 6.27 12.92
C MET A 14 -0.56 7.52 13.68
N ILE A 15 -1.53 8.35 14.10
CA ILE A 15 -1.29 9.54 14.89
C ILE A 15 -0.72 9.18 16.27
N LEU A 16 -1.40 8.29 16.99
CA LEU A 16 -1.03 7.94 18.36
C LEU A 16 0.31 7.20 18.43
N THR A 17 0.54 6.26 17.51
CA THR A 17 1.69 5.35 17.58
C THR A 17 2.94 5.93 16.92
N TYR A 18 2.79 6.76 15.89
CA TYR A 18 3.93 7.24 15.10
C TYR A 18 4.04 8.76 15.07
N LYS A 19 2.95 9.49 14.78
CA LYS A 19 3.03 10.95 14.62
C LYS A 19 3.38 11.65 15.94
N LEU A 20 2.68 11.32 17.03
CA LEU A 20 2.93 11.95 18.33
C LEU A 20 4.36 11.73 18.83
N PRO A 21 4.90 10.49 18.87
CA PRO A 21 6.30 10.27 19.24
C PRO A 21 7.30 10.98 18.30
N LEU A 22 7.00 11.07 17.01
CA LEU A 22 7.84 11.75 16.04
C LEU A 22 7.91 13.27 16.30
N GLU A 23 6.79 13.90 16.66
CA GLU A 23 6.76 15.32 17.05
C GLU A 23 7.47 15.57 18.38
N ILE A 24 7.34 14.66 19.36
CA ILE A 24 8.12 14.73 20.60
C ILE A 24 9.62 14.65 20.30
N LEU A 25 10.03 13.73 19.43
CA LEU A 25 11.41 13.62 18.97
C LEU A 25 11.89 14.89 18.26
N HIS A 26 11.02 15.56 17.49
CA HIS A 26 11.34 16.83 16.85
C HIS A 26 11.68 17.91 17.87
N LEU A 27 10.85 18.05 18.91
CA LEU A 27 11.07 19.01 20.00
C LEU A 27 12.36 18.70 20.77
N VAL A 28 12.58 17.44 21.14
CA VAL A 28 13.81 17.00 21.81
C VAL A 28 15.04 17.28 20.94
N ASN A 29 14.95 17.05 19.63
CA ASN A 29 16.02 17.36 18.69
C ASN A 29 16.35 18.87 18.67
N LEU A 30 15.34 19.74 18.67
CA LEU A 30 15.55 21.20 18.73
C LEU A 30 16.20 21.63 20.04
N LEU A 31 15.77 21.07 21.18
CA LEU A 31 16.34 21.34 22.49
C LEU A 31 17.80 20.88 22.63
N LEU A 32 18.16 19.80 21.93
CA LEU A 32 19.51 19.23 21.91
C LEU A 32 20.35 19.71 20.73
N CYS A 33 20.10 20.92 20.23
CA CYS A 33 20.86 21.57 19.15
C CYS A 33 21.04 20.69 17.89
N GLY A 34 20.05 19.85 17.57
CA GLY A 34 20.03 19.08 16.35
C GLY A 34 20.75 17.72 16.38
N ILE A 35 21.16 17.20 17.54
CA ILE A 35 21.87 15.90 17.66
C ILE A 35 21.12 14.75 16.95
N PHE A 36 19.80 14.73 17.00
CA PHE A 36 18.96 13.69 16.40
C PHE A 36 18.43 14.04 15.00
N SER A 37 18.91 15.12 14.36
CA SER A 37 18.30 15.65 13.13
C SER A 37 18.26 14.62 12.01
N ARG A 38 19.34 13.85 11.83
CA ARG A 38 19.39 12.79 10.82
C ARG A 38 18.36 11.70 11.07
N PHE A 39 18.20 11.28 12.33
CA PHE A 39 17.27 10.24 12.71
C PHE A 39 15.81 10.71 12.58
N TYR A 40 15.50 11.91 13.08
CA TYR A 40 14.20 12.54 12.89
C TYR A 40 13.83 12.68 11.41
N ASN A 41 14.76 13.17 10.58
CA ASN A 41 14.50 13.36 9.15
C ASN A 41 14.22 12.04 8.42
N ASP A 42 14.95 10.97 8.75
CA ASP A 42 14.69 9.64 8.18
C ASP A 42 13.30 9.10 8.58
N LEU A 43 12.95 9.18 9.88
CA LEU A 43 11.64 8.75 10.36
C LEU A 43 10.50 9.59 9.77
N ASN A 44 10.68 10.90 9.69
CA ASN A 44 9.69 11.80 9.11
C ASN A 44 9.47 11.52 7.62
N ARG A 45 10.55 11.24 6.87
CA ARG A 45 10.46 10.81 5.47
C ARG A 45 9.67 9.51 5.33
N LYS A 46 9.97 8.50 6.16
CA LYS A 46 9.26 7.21 6.15
C LYS A 46 7.78 7.37 6.53
N TYR A 47 7.48 8.17 7.55
CA TYR A 47 6.10 8.46 7.95
C TYR A 47 5.32 9.12 6.81
N LYS A 48 5.86 10.19 6.21
CA LYS A 48 5.23 10.87 5.07
C LYS A 48 5.01 9.92 3.89
N PHE A 49 5.99 9.07 3.60
CA PHE A 49 5.87 8.06 2.55
C PHE A 49 4.71 7.09 2.81
N VAL A 50 4.60 6.54 4.02
CA VAL A 50 3.51 5.62 4.39
C VAL A 50 2.15 6.33 4.32
N MET A 51 2.05 7.55 4.83
CA MET A 51 0.79 8.32 4.76
C MET A 51 0.40 8.61 3.31
N HIS A 52 1.36 8.87 2.43
CA HIS A 52 1.08 9.07 1.02
C HIS A 52 0.54 7.81 0.34
N LEU A 53 1.09 6.64 0.67
CA LEU A 53 0.52 5.37 0.21
C LEU A 53 -0.91 5.17 0.74
N VAL A 54 -1.19 5.58 1.97
CA VAL A 54 -2.54 5.49 2.55
C VAL A 54 -3.52 6.40 1.80
N ASP A 55 -3.10 7.59 1.38
CA ASP A 55 -3.94 8.49 0.59
C ASP A 55 -4.27 7.88 -0.79
N VAL A 56 -3.32 7.19 -1.41
CA VAL A 56 -3.51 6.53 -2.71
C VAL A 56 -4.35 5.26 -2.58
N TYR A 57 -4.00 4.35 -1.67
CA TYR A 57 -4.62 3.03 -1.57
C TYR A 57 -5.82 2.99 -0.64
N GLY A 58 -5.96 3.95 0.28
CA GLY A 58 -7.05 4.01 1.26
C GLY A 58 -8.45 3.91 0.65
N PRO A 59 -8.79 4.70 -0.39
CA PRO A 59 -10.09 4.61 -1.04
C PRO A 59 -10.42 3.20 -1.57
N PHE A 60 -9.40 2.47 -2.04
CA PHE A 60 -9.55 1.11 -2.57
C PHE A 60 -9.60 0.06 -1.46
N ALA A 61 -8.73 0.17 -0.45
CA ALA A 61 -8.64 -0.79 0.65
C ALA A 61 -9.86 -0.76 1.59
N PHE A 62 -10.50 0.40 1.74
CA PHE A 62 -11.70 0.57 2.55
C PHE A 62 -12.99 0.67 1.71
N PHE A 63 -12.90 0.35 0.42
CA PHE A 63 -14.07 0.30 -0.46
C PHE A 63 -14.99 -0.83 0.00
N LYS A 64 -16.26 -0.52 0.28
CA LYS A 64 -17.24 -1.51 0.77
C LYS A 64 -17.98 -2.23 -0.36
N GLY A 65 -17.79 -1.80 -1.60
CA GLY A 65 -18.43 -2.47 -2.73
C GLY A 65 -17.78 -3.82 -3.00
N CYS A 66 -18.60 -4.79 -3.33
CA CYS A 66 -18.18 -6.07 -3.87
C CYS A 66 -18.39 -6.04 -5.38
N PHE A 67 -17.36 -6.41 -6.14
CA PHE A 67 -17.48 -6.57 -7.59
C PHE A 67 -17.65 -8.05 -7.88
N ASP A 68 -18.74 -8.39 -8.57
CA ASP A 68 -18.96 -9.75 -9.04
C ASP A 68 -17.96 -10.10 -10.14
N ASP A 69 -17.35 -11.27 -10.03
CA ASP A 69 -16.37 -11.78 -11.00
C ASP A 69 -16.89 -13.03 -11.73
N MET A 70 -18.19 -13.36 -11.66
CA MET A 70 -18.77 -14.58 -12.24
C MET A 70 -18.43 -14.75 -13.73
N ASN A 71 -18.45 -13.67 -14.52
CA ASN A 71 -18.11 -13.76 -15.95
C ASN A 71 -16.63 -14.06 -16.17
N MET A 72 -15.74 -13.49 -15.35
CA MET A 72 -14.31 -13.77 -15.38
C MET A 72 -14.02 -15.20 -14.94
N GLU A 73 -14.71 -15.68 -13.91
CA GLU A 73 -14.61 -17.06 -13.44
C GLU A 73 -15.11 -18.07 -14.48
N ARG A 74 -16.27 -17.80 -15.13
CA ARG A 74 -16.76 -18.62 -16.25
C ARG A 74 -15.78 -18.67 -17.41
N LEU A 75 -15.17 -17.53 -17.75
CA LEU A 75 -14.14 -17.47 -18.79
C LEU A 75 -12.92 -18.30 -18.39
N ARG A 76 -12.42 -18.14 -17.16
CA ARG A 76 -11.29 -18.90 -16.60
C ARG A 76 -11.53 -20.41 -16.67
N LEU A 77 -12.72 -20.88 -16.28
CA LEU A 77 -13.11 -22.30 -16.36
C LEU A 77 -13.24 -22.80 -17.79
N THR A 78 -13.73 -21.96 -18.72
CA THR A 78 -13.85 -22.34 -20.14
C THR A 78 -12.49 -22.51 -20.79
N MET A 79 -11.53 -21.64 -20.43
CA MET A 79 -10.22 -21.59 -21.06
C MET A 79 -9.31 -22.75 -20.67
N GLU A 80 -9.48 -23.40 -19.51
CA GLU A 80 -8.95 -24.71 -19.06
C GLU A 80 -7.64 -25.27 -19.70
N MET A 81 -6.72 -24.41 -20.16
CA MET A 81 -5.52 -24.72 -20.93
C MET A 81 -5.72 -25.72 -22.08
N LYS A 82 -6.82 -25.61 -22.84
CA LYS A 82 -7.13 -26.55 -23.94
C LYS A 82 -6.31 -26.28 -25.20
N ALA A 83 -5.93 -25.02 -25.41
CA ALA A 83 -5.02 -24.58 -26.46
C ALA A 83 -3.74 -23.95 -25.87
N PRO A 84 -2.63 -23.91 -26.63
CA PRO A 84 -1.41 -23.22 -26.21
C PRO A 84 -1.64 -21.73 -25.90
N GLU A 85 -2.61 -21.13 -26.59
CA GLU A 85 -3.00 -19.72 -26.55
C GLU A 85 -3.62 -19.34 -25.20
N ASP A 86 -4.32 -20.28 -24.57
CA ASP A 86 -4.94 -20.11 -23.26
C ASP A 86 -3.91 -19.87 -22.15
N ARG A 87 -2.67 -20.34 -22.34
CA ARG A 87 -1.54 -20.06 -21.43
C ARG A 87 -1.03 -18.63 -21.58
N VAL A 88 -1.21 -18.01 -22.74
CA VAL A 88 -0.78 -16.63 -23.02
C VAL A 88 -1.77 -15.64 -22.41
N PHE A 89 -3.07 -15.94 -22.46
CA PHE A 89 -4.16 -15.12 -21.92
C PHE A 89 -4.67 -15.61 -20.56
N ASN A 90 -3.77 -16.10 -19.70
CA ASN A 90 -4.16 -16.67 -18.42
C ASN A 90 -4.91 -15.67 -17.51
N PHE A 91 -6.17 -15.97 -17.20
CA PHE A 91 -7.02 -15.17 -16.30
C PHE A 91 -7.00 -15.65 -14.84
N ASP A 92 -6.12 -16.57 -14.46
CA ASP A 92 -5.97 -16.98 -13.06
C ASP A 92 -5.05 -16.03 -12.28
N PRO A 93 -5.60 -15.16 -11.40
CA PRO A 93 -4.79 -14.23 -10.61
C PRO A 93 -3.83 -14.93 -9.65
N LYS A 94 -4.03 -16.21 -9.33
CA LYS A 94 -3.14 -16.97 -8.43
C LYS A 94 -1.77 -17.27 -9.06
N THR A 95 -1.67 -17.16 -10.37
CA THR A 95 -0.42 -17.38 -11.10
C THR A 95 0.51 -16.16 -11.12
N ILE A 96 0.00 -15.00 -10.69
CA ILE A 96 0.78 -13.78 -10.58
C ILE A 96 1.70 -13.88 -9.37
N ASP A 97 2.99 -13.62 -9.57
CA ASP A 97 3.92 -13.33 -8.48
C ASP A 97 3.59 -11.95 -7.91
N TRP A 98 2.67 -11.94 -6.95
CA TRP A 98 2.14 -10.72 -6.34
C TRP A 98 3.21 -9.91 -5.61
N ASP A 99 4.16 -10.58 -4.95
CA ASP A 99 5.25 -9.90 -4.27
C ASP A 99 6.12 -9.15 -5.28
N ASN A 100 6.54 -9.84 -6.35
CA ASN A 100 7.31 -9.20 -7.40
C ASN A 100 6.53 -8.07 -8.08
N TYR A 101 5.26 -8.29 -8.40
CA TYR A 101 4.41 -7.29 -9.03
C TYR A 101 4.28 -6.03 -8.16
N PHE A 102 3.92 -6.16 -6.87
CA PHE A 102 3.71 -4.99 -6.02
C PHE A 102 5.01 -4.23 -5.76
N TYR A 103 6.08 -4.94 -5.39
CA TYR A 103 7.32 -4.28 -4.97
C TYR A 103 8.19 -3.79 -6.12
N ARG A 104 8.18 -4.46 -7.28
CA ARG A 104 9.05 -4.07 -8.41
C ARG A 104 8.33 -3.27 -9.49
N ILE A 105 7.01 -3.42 -9.62
CA ILE A 105 6.25 -2.84 -10.73
C ILE A 105 5.24 -1.82 -10.21
N HIS A 106 4.28 -2.24 -9.41
CA HIS A 106 3.10 -1.43 -9.08
C HIS A 106 3.43 -0.23 -8.20
N ILE A 107 4.00 -0.44 -7.00
CA ILE A 107 4.32 0.66 -6.08
C ILE A 107 5.32 1.64 -6.72
N PRO A 108 6.44 1.20 -7.33
CA PRO A 108 7.33 2.11 -8.04
C PRO A 108 6.65 2.90 -9.17
N GLY A 109 5.75 2.25 -9.93
CA GLY A 109 4.97 2.90 -10.99
C GLY A 109 4.05 3.99 -10.44
N ILE A 110 3.28 3.68 -9.40
CA ILE A 110 2.43 4.66 -8.71
C ILE A 110 3.26 5.84 -8.22
N LEU A 111 4.39 5.58 -7.55
CA LEU A 111 5.26 6.62 -7.04
C LEU A 111 5.86 7.49 -8.14
N LYS A 112 6.11 6.93 -9.33
CA LYS A 112 6.70 7.67 -10.45
C LYS A 112 5.68 8.52 -11.21
N TYR A 113 4.44 8.04 -11.35
CA TYR A 113 3.47 8.60 -12.29
C TYR A 113 2.26 9.26 -11.63
N VAL A 114 1.87 8.83 -10.44
CA VAL A 114 0.71 9.34 -9.69
C VAL A 114 1.16 10.31 -8.60
N CYS A 115 2.21 9.94 -7.88
CA CYS A 115 2.78 10.70 -6.77
C CYS A 115 3.84 11.69 -7.29
N LYS A 116 3.42 12.81 -7.90
CA LYS A 116 4.34 13.90 -8.26
C LYS A 116 4.61 14.85 -7.10
#